data_AF-A0AAU4NA16-F1
#
_entry.id   AF-A0AAU4NA16-F1
#
_cell.length_a   1.000
_cell.length_b   1.000
_cell.length_c   1.000
_cell.angle_alpha   90.00
_cell.angle_beta   90.00
_cell.angle_gamma   90.00
#
_symmetry.space_group_name_H-M   'P 1'
#
loop_
_entity.id
_entity.type
_entity.pdbx_description
1 polymer ?
#
loop_
_entity_poly.entity_id
_entity_poly.type
_entity_poly.pdbx_seq_one_letter_code
_entity_poly.pdbx_strand_id
1 'polypeptide(L)'
;MRAGDNFADTGFAPLIDAVIPSREKLDFFLDLLPARQVLFVVLAPGIEVCQYRNTIRDPRDRFDFDGYEGLDADMKRELGDVGWWFDTAALTPEETADRVVREARHRALVN
;
A
#
# COMPACT_ATOMS: atom_id res chain seq x y z
N MET A 1 12.56 20.13 6.91
CA MET A 1 13.29 19.37 5.87
C MET A 1 12.72 17.96 5.87
N ARG A 2 11.90 17.59 4.89
CA ARG A 2 11.16 16.31 4.84
C ARG A 2 11.90 15.37 3.89
N ALA A 3 12.23 14.15 4.35
CA ALA A 3 13.14 13.26 3.63
C ALA A 3 12.62 12.81 2.25
N GLY A 4 11.30 12.62 2.09
CA GLY A 4 10.71 12.19 0.82
C GLY A 4 10.78 13.24 -0.29
N ASP A 5 10.79 14.52 0.06
CA ASP A 5 10.78 15.59 -0.94
C ASP A 5 12.11 15.67 -1.71
N ASN A 6 13.22 15.36 -1.05
CA ASN A 6 14.56 15.52 -1.60
C ASN A 6 14.91 14.46 -2.68
N PHE A 7 14.35 13.25 -2.59
CA PHE A 7 14.65 12.17 -3.53
C PHE A 7 13.91 12.31 -4.86
N ALA A 8 12.68 12.82 -4.84
CA ALA A 8 11.92 13.02 -6.06
C ALA A 8 12.51 14.15 -6.93
N ASP A 9 13.01 15.22 -6.30
CA ASP A 9 13.62 16.35 -6.99
C ASP A 9 14.95 15.98 -7.69
N THR A 10 15.50 14.79 -7.38
CA THR A 10 16.68 14.21 -8.03
C THR A 10 16.34 13.11 -9.06
N GLY A 11 15.06 12.93 -9.40
CA GLY A 11 14.59 11.99 -10.44
C GLY A 11 14.25 10.58 -9.95
N PHE A 12 14.24 10.34 -8.63
CA PHE A 12 13.82 9.05 -8.07
C PHE A 12 12.31 9.00 -7.82
N ALA A 13 11.72 7.80 -7.88
CA ALA A 13 10.35 7.56 -7.43
C ALA A 13 10.39 7.02 -5.99
N PRO A 14 10.05 7.83 -4.96
CA PRO A 14 10.02 7.35 -3.58
C PRO A 14 8.88 6.35 -3.38
N LEU A 15 9.17 5.24 -2.71
CA LEU A 15 8.19 4.24 -2.28
C LEU A 15 8.05 4.30 -0.76
N ILE A 16 6.81 4.41 -0.27
CA ILE A 16 6.48 4.38 1.15
C ILE A 16 5.67 3.12 1.41
N ASP A 17 6.20 2.22 2.23
CA ASP A 17 5.49 1.05 2.74
C ASP A 17 4.98 1.37 4.15
N ALA A 18 3.67 1.52 4.29
CA ALA A 18 3.02 1.89 5.54
C ALA A 18 1.60 1.35 5.61
N VAL A 19 1.15 1.01 6.82
CA VAL A 19 -0.27 0.76 7.08
C VAL A 19 -1.01 2.10 7.15
N ILE A 20 -1.98 2.28 6.25
CA ILE A 20 -2.85 3.47 6.18
C ILE A 20 -4.27 3.05 6.57
N PRO A 21 -4.63 3.14 7.87
CA PRO A 21 -5.87 2.54 8.37
C PRO A 21 -7.13 3.36 8.08
N SER A 22 -7.01 4.63 7.71
CA SER A 22 -8.15 5.55 7.58
C SER A 22 -7.90 6.65 6.56
N ARG A 23 -9.00 7.33 6.16
CA ARG A 23 -8.93 8.49 5.26
C ARG A 23 -8.13 9.64 5.86
N GLU A 24 -8.35 9.95 7.14
CA GLU A 24 -7.58 10.99 7.86
C GLU A 24 -6.08 10.72 7.78
N LYS A 25 -5.66 9.47 7.95
CA LYS A 25 -4.24 9.12 7.87
C LYS A 25 -3.69 9.28 6.47
N LEU A 26 -4.46 8.90 5.44
CA LEU A 26 -4.07 9.11 4.05
C LEU A 26 -3.90 10.60 3.75
N ASP A 27 -4.88 11.43 4.10
CA ASP A 27 -4.85 12.88 3.87
C ASP A 27 -3.64 13.52 4.56
N PHE A 28 -3.30 13.08 5.78
CA PHE A 28 -2.07 13.49 6.46
C PHE A 28 -0.79 13.19 5.63
N PHE A 29 -0.70 12.03 4.98
CA PHE A 29 0.43 11.72 4.09
C PHE A 29 0.42 12.57 2.83
N LEU A 30 -0.75 12.83 2.24
CA LEU A 30 -0.90 13.67 1.05
C LEU A 30 -0.48 15.12 1.33
N ASP A 31 -0.85 15.68 2.49
CA ASP A 31 -0.44 17.00 2.95
C ASP A 31 1.08 17.15 3.16
N LEU A 32 1.77 16.03 3.40
CA LEU A 32 3.24 16.01 3.47
C LEU A 32 3.89 15.95 2.08
N LEU A 33 3.13 15.65 1.02
CA LEU A 33 3.59 15.46 -0.36
C LEU A 33 2.87 16.39 -1.39
N PRO A 34 2.61 17.67 -1.09
CA PRO A 34 1.62 18.49 -1.81
C PRO A 34 2.01 18.86 -3.25
N ALA A 35 3.27 18.69 -3.64
CA ALA A 35 3.76 19.04 -4.98
C ALA A 35 3.79 17.84 -5.95
N ARG A 36 3.21 16.68 -5.57
CA ARG A 36 3.46 15.42 -6.29
C ARG A 36 2.19 14.66 -6.65
N GLN A 37 2.26 14.01 -7.80
CA GLN A 37 1.33 12.97 -8.15
C GLN A 37 1.56 11.76 -7.24
N VAL A 38 0.62 11.49 -6.34
CA VAL A 38 0.70 10.34 -5.44
C VAL A 38 -0.05 9.16 -6.06
N LEU A 39 0.59 7.99 -6.02
CA LEU A 39 -0.01 6.72 -6.44
C LEU A 39 -0.24 5.86 -5.19
N PHE A 40 -1.50 5.65 -4.83
CA PHE A 40 -1.89 4.85 -3.68
C PHE A 40 -2.29 3.44 -4.11
N VAL A 41 -1.48 2.45 -3.73
CA VAL A 41 -1.71 1.03 -4.04
C VAL A 41 -1.88 0.27 -2.73
N VAL A 42 -3.00 -0.43 -2.59
CA VAL A 42 -3.27 -1.34 -1.48
C VAL A 42 -3.10 -2.78 -1.97
N LEU A 43 -2.16 -3.52 -1.41
CA LEU A 43 -2.03 -4.96 -1.71
C LEU A 43 -3.10 -5.71 -0.93
N ALA A 44 -4.08 -6.26 -1.66
CA ALA A 44 -5.28 -6.86 -1.10
C ALA A 44 -5.43 -8.36 -1.46
N PRO A 45 -4.48 -9.24 -1.09
CA PRO A 45 -4.56 -10.68 -1.39
C PRO A 45 -5.60 -11.45 -0.55
N GLY A 46 -6.23 -10.79 0.43
CA GLY A 46 -7.14 -11.41 1.39
C GLY A 46 -6.43 -12.07 2.58
N ILE A 47 -7.19 -12.24 3.68
CA ILE A 47 -6.65 -12.69 4.97
C ILE A 47 -6.06 -14.11 4.91
N GLU A 48 -6.71 -15.04 4.22
CA GLU A 48 -6.25 -16.43 4.15
C GLU A 48 -4.86 -16.53 3.51
N VAL A 49 -4.63 -15.77 2.43
CA VAL A 49 -3.34 -15.73 1.74
C VAL A 49 -2.30 -15.03 2.62
N CYS A 50 -2.66 -13.95 3.31
CA CYS A 50 -1.79 -13.29 4.27
C CYS A 50 -1.35 -14.23 5.39
N GLN A 51 -2.28 -14.97 5.99
CA GLN A 51 -2.01 -15.95 7.04
C GLN A 51 -1.10 -17.07 6.52
N TYR A 52 -1.42 -17.65 5.36
CA TYR A 52 -0.59 -18.68 4.75
C TYR A 52 0.84 -18.18 4.51
N ARG A 53 1.01 -17.01 3.86
CA ARG A 53 2.32 -16.39 3.63
C ARG A 53 3.06 -16.12 4.94
N ASN A 54 2.36 -15.77 6.01
CA ASN A 54 2.96 -15.58 7.32
C ASN A 54 3.49 -16.88 7.93
N THR A 55 2.83 -18.03 7.72
CA THR A 55 3.29 -19.33 8.25
C THR A 55 4.64 -19.77 7.67
N ILE A 56 4.98 -19.33 6.46
CA ILE A 56 6.22 -19.70 5.76
C ILE A 56 7.35 -18.67 5.95
N ARG A 57 7.10 -17.55 6.64
CA ARG A 57 8.15 -16.58 7.01
C ARG A 57 9.08 -17.13 8.09
N ASP A 58 10.29 -16.57 8.15
CA ASP A 58 11.16 -16.68 9.33
C ASP A 58 10.33 -16.33 10.56
N PRO A 59 10.38 -17.12 11.65
CA PRO A 59 9.59 -16.87 12.85
C PRO A 59 9.71 -15.43 13.40
N ARG A 60 10.84 -14.77 13.20
CA ARG A 60 11.08 -13.38 13.65
C ARG A 60 10.35 -12.33 12.80
N ASP A 61 9.97 -12.68 11.59
CA ASP A 61 9.27 -11.82 10.63
C ASP A 61 7.77 -12.12 10.58
N ARG A 62 7.28 -13.00 11.46
CA ARG A 62 5.86 -13.32 11.56
C ARG A 62 5.11 -12.23 12.33
N PHE A 63 3.88 -11.98 11.91
CA PHE A 63 2.95 -11.05 12.52
C PHE A 63 1.72 -11.79 13.06
N ASP A 64 1.09 -11.25 14.11
CA ASP A 64 -0.18 -11.73 14.64
C ASP A 64 -1.35 -10.96 14.02
N PHE A 65 -2.39 -11.66 13.57
CA PHE A 65 -3.51 -11.06 12.83
C PHE A 65 -4.65 -10.56 13.71
N ASP A 66 -4.46 -10.49 15.03
CA ASP A 66 -5.42 -9.90 15.96
C ASP A 66 -5.91 -8.52 15.49
N GLY A 67 -7.23 -8.39 15.31
CA GLY A 67 -7.86 -7.16 14.85
C GLY A 67 -7.81 -6.89 13.34
N TYR A 68 -7.22 -7.78 12.54
CA TYR A 68 -7.11 -7.61 11.08
C TYR A 68 -8.47 -7.45 10.39
N GLU A 69 -9.46 -8.27 10.74
CA GLU A 69 -10.78 -8.24 10.09
C GLU A 69 -11.48 -6.89 10.27
N GLY A 70 -11.36 -6.29 11.46
CA GLY A 70 -11.86 -4.96 11.74
C GLY A 70 -11.12 -3.89 10.92
N LEU A 71 -9.78 -3.97 10.93
CA LEU A 71 -8.95 -3.06 10.13
C LEU A 71 -9.26 -3.15 8.63
N ASP A 72 -9.36 -4.35 8.06
CA ASP A 72 -9.67 -4.58 6.65
C ASP A 72 -11.06 -4.06 6.28
N ALA A 73 -12.07 -4.31 7.13
CA ALA A 73 -13.42 -3.80 6.93
C ALA A 73 -13.47 -2.26 6.98
N ASP A 74 -12.77 -1.65 7.94
CA ASP A 74 -12.70 -0.20 8.08
C ASP A 74 -11.97 0.44 6.90
N MET A 75 -10.81 -0.11 6.50
CA MET A 75 -10.06 0.35 5.33
C MET A 75 -10.89 0.22 4.03
N LYS A 76 -11.58 -0.91 3.82
CA LYS A 76 -12.45 -1.07 2.64
C LYS A 76 -13.61 -0.09 2.63
N ARG A 77 -14.20 0.18 3.80
CA ARG A 77 -15.31 1.14 3.93
C ARG A 77 -14.86 2.57 3.62
N GLU A 78 -13.69 2.97 4.11
CA GLU A 78 -13.23 4.37 4.01
C GLU A 78 -12.37 4.67 2.78
N LEU A 79 -11.67 3.68 2.24
CA LEU A 79 -10.67 3.85 1.19
C LEU A 79 -10.94 2.97 -0.04
N GLY A 80 -12.01 2.16 -0.05
CA GLY A 80 -12.28 1.17 -1.10
C GLY A 80 -12.42 1.74 -2.52
N ASP A 81 -12.75 3.03 -2.64
CA ASP A 81 -12.86 3.78 -3.88
C ASP A 81 -11.65 4.70 -4.16
N VAL A 82 -10.62 4.64 -3.31
CA VAL A 82 -9.41 5.47 -3.40
C VAL A 82 -8.22 4.65 -3.90
N GLY A 83 -7.55 5.14 -4.95
CA GLY A 83 -6.37 4.51 -5.52
C GLY A 83 -6.65 3.12 -6.10
N TRP A 84 -5.67 2.22 -5.99
CA TRP A 84 -5.76 0.87 -6.54
C TRP A 84 -5.70 -0.20 -5.45
N TRP A 85 -6.83 -0.86 -5.22
CA TRP A 85 -6.91 -2.10 -4.47
C TRP A 85 -6.52 -3.28 -5.38
N PHE A 86 -5.30 -3.77 -5.17
CA PHE A 86 -4.65 -4.74 -6.02
C PHE A 86 -4.67 -6.13 -5.38
N ASP A 87 -5.51 -7.01 -5.89
CA ASP A 87 -5.46 -8.43 -5.51
C ASP A 87 -4.15 -9.07 -6.02
N THR A 88 -3.34 -9.52 -5.07
CA THR A 88 -2.03 -10.16 -5.30
C THR A 88 -2.01 -11.61 -4.83
N ALA A 89 -3.16 -12.22 -4.57
CA ALA A 89 -3.26 -13.56 -3.99
C ALA A 89 -2.47 -14.60 -4.77
N ALA A 90 -2.60 -14.56 -6.10
CA ALA A 90 -1.99 -15.51 -7.03
C ALA A 90 -0.67 -15.03 -7.67
N LEU A 91 -0.09 -13.93 -7.19
CA LEU A 91 1.12 -13.34 -7.78
C LEU A 91 2.36 -13.59 -6.94
N THR A 92 3.50 -13.76 -7.61
CA THR A 92 4.81 -13.67 -6.95
C THR A 92 5.14 -12.20 -6.63
N PRO A 93 6.14 -11.95 -5.76
CA PRO A 93 6.64 -10.59 -5.51
C PRO A 93 7.10 -9.88 -6.80
N GLU A 94 7.80 -10.58 -7.69
CA GLU A 94 8.30 -10.02 -8.96
C GLU A 94 7.14 -9.64 -9.89
N GLU A 95 6.16 -10.54 -10.04
CA GLU A 95 4.97 -10.27 -10.85
C GLU A 95 4.14 -9.11 -10.29
N THR A 96 4.08 -9.00 -8.97
CA THR A 96 3.43 -7.88 -8.27
C THR A 96 4.14 -6.57 -8.59
N ALA A 97 5.47 -6.52 -8.44
CA ALA A 97 6.26 -5.33 -8.72
C ALA A 97 6.13 -4.89 -10.19
N ASP A 98 6.25 -5.82 -11.14
CA ASP A 98 6.12 -5.55 -12.57
C ASP A 98 4.75 -4.96 -12.93
N ARG A 99 3.68 -5.47 -12.31
CA ARG A 99 2.32 -4.94 -12.49
C ARG A 99 2.17 -3.55 -11.90
N VAL A 100 2.71 -3.32 -10.70
CA VAL A 100 2.70 -1.98 -10.07
C VAL A 100 3.37 -0.95 -10.97
N VAL A 101 4.58 -1.23 -11.47
CA VAL A 101 5.31 -0.30 -12.35
C VAL A 101 4.54 -0.01 -13.65
N ARG A 102 3.89 -1.02 -14.23
CA ARG A 102 3.17 -0.86 -15.51
C ARG A 102 1.84 -0.14 -15.37
N GLU A 103 1.10 -0.37 -14.28
CA GLU A 103 -0.32 -0.04 -14.18
C GLU A 103 -0.65 1.05 -13.16
N ALA A 104 0.17 1.26 -12.13
CA ALA A 104 -0.18 2.14 -11.01
C ALA A 104 -0.47 3.58 -11.46
N ARG A 105 0.27 4.13 -12.43
CA ARG A 105 0.02 5.49 -12.95
C ARG A 105 -1.40 5.71 -13.50
N HIS A 106 -2.07 4.65 -13.91
CA HIS A 106 -3.41 4.68 -14.51
C HIS A 106 -4.50 4.27 -13.53
N ARG A 107 -4.15 3.51 -12.50
CA ARG A 107 -5.10 2.86 -11.59
C ARG A 107 -5.08 3.41 -10.16
N ALA A 108 -3.95 3.98 -9.74
CA ALA A 108 -3.65 4.27 -8.36
C ALA A 108 -3.59 5.77 -8.05
N LEU A 109 -3.89 6.63 -9.03
CA LEU A 109 -3.82 8.07 -8.83
C LEU A 109 -4.80 8.53 -7.74
N VAL A 110 -4.30 9.31 -6.79
CA VAL A 110 -5.12 10.00 -5.78
C VAL A 110 -4.94 11.52 -5.94
N ASN A 111 -6.04 12.24 -5.74
CA ASN A 111 -6.12 13.71 -5.82
C ASN A 111 -6.10 14.33 -4.44
#